data_AF-W2QTK1-F1
#
_entry.id   AF-W2QTK1-F1
#
_cell.length_a   1.000
_cell.length_b   1.000
_cell.length_c   1.000
_cell.angle_alpha   90.00
_cell.angle_beta   90.00
_cell.angle_gamma   90.00
#
_symmetry.space_group_name_H-M   'P 1'
#
loop_
_entity.id
_entity.type
_entity.pdbx_description
1 polymer ?
#
loop_
_entity_poly.entity_id
_entity_poly.type
_entity_poly.pdbx_seq_one_letter_code
_entity_poly.pdbx_strand_id
1 'polypeptide(L)'
;MRIEYFPHGVQLGWLIDPKNKIMYEYKRYAQGNRLVRRFGNSAWRDLDGGTVLPGFTLNCEDLDDVLNQESGSSSEEEVDLTCPEHGCTERFNRCGAFVAHAEWHRAESARARRRANRANR
;
A
#
# COMPACT_ATOMS: atom_id res chain seq x y z
N MET A 1 15.49 -9.87 -9.92
CA MET A 1 15.34 -8.38 -9.84
C MET A 1 16.08 -7.60 -10.94
N ARG A 2 17.42 -7.47 -10.95
CA ARG A 2 18.11 -6.57 -11.91
C ARG A 2 18.02 -7.00 -13.38
N ILE A 3 17.99 -8.31 -13.65
CA ILE A 3 18.04 -8.90 -14.99
C ILE A 3 16.64 -9.12 -15.57
N GLU A 4 15.64 -9.41 -14.73
CA GLU A 4 14.30 -9.77 -15.21
C GLU A 4 13.33 -8.60 -15.28
N TYR A 5 13.54 -7.53 -14.48
CA TYR A 5 12.55 -6.45 -14.37
C TYR A 5 12.99 -5.19 -15.12
N PHE A 6 14.23 -4.76 -14.91
CA PHE A 6 14.72 -3.50 -15.46
C PHE A 6 14.85 -3.48 -17.00
N PRO A 7 15.22 -4.57 -17.70
CA PRO A 7 15.17 -4.59 -19.17
C PRO A 7 13.77 -4.36 -19.74
N HIS A 8 12.72 -4.64 -18.95
CA HIS A 8 11.33 -4.49 -19.35
C HIS A 8 10.69 -3.17 -18.91
N GLY A 9 11.50 -2.18 -18.51
CA GLY A 9 11.02 -0.81 -18.30
C GLY A 9 10.90 -0.37 -16.84
N VAL A 10 11.15 -1.25 -15.87
CA VAL A 10 11.12 -0.89 -14.44
C VAL A 10 12.18 0.18 -14.13
N GLN A 11 11.78 1.21 -13.38
CA GLN A 11 12.62 2.37 -13.06
C GLN A 11 13.15 2.39 -11.62
N LEU A 12 12.39 1.84 -10.68
CA LEU A 12 12.72 1.72 -9.26
C LEU A 12 12.39 0.30 -8.80
N GLY A 13 13.26 -0.29 -7.97
CA GLY A 13 13.00 -1.58 -7.34
C GLY A 13 13.65 -1.67 -5.97
N TRP A 14 12.91 -2.19 -5.00
CA TRP A 14 13.39 -2.45 -3.64
C TRP A 14 13.34 -3.94 -3.35
N LEU A 15 14.47 -4.53 -2.99
CA LEU A 15 14.54 -5.91 -2.49
C LEU A 15 14.64 -5.84 -0.97
N ILE A 16 13.61 -6.30 -0.29
CA ILE A 16 13.48 -6.23 1.17
C ILE A 16 13.60 -7.65 1.71
N ASP A 17 14.52 -7.84 2.64
CA ASP A 17 14.69 -9.06 3.43
C ASP A 17 14.40 -8.72 4.90
N PRO A 18 13.15 -8.92 5.34
CA PRO A 18 12.73 -8.68 6.72
C PRO A 18 13.52 -9.48 7.76
N LYS A 19 13.90 -10.72 7.43
CA LYS A 19 14.51 -11.65 8.38
C LYS A 19 15.89 -11.20 8.78
N ASN A 20 16.68 -10.73 7.81
CA ASN A 20 18.03 -10.25 8.04
C ASN A 20 18.09 -8.73 8.26
N LYS A 21 16.95 -8.04 8.23
CA LYS A 21 16.84 -6.57 8.28
C LYS A 21 17.73 -5.90 7.23
N ILE A 22 17.61 -6.38 5.98
CA ILE A 22 18.38 -5.89 4.85
C ILE A 22 17.44 -5.32 3.78
N MET A 23 17.78 -4.14 3.26
CA MET A 23 17.08 -3.54 2.12
C MET A 23 18.06 -3.14 1.02
N TYR A 24 17.72 -3.45 -0.23
CA TYR A 24 18.48 -2.98 -1.39
C TYR A 24 17.62 -2.10 -2.29
N GLU A 25 18.12 -0.91 -2.60
CA GLU A 25 17.52 -0.02 -3.58
C GLU A 25 18.21 -0.16 -4.94
N TYR A 26 17.42 -0.31 -6.00
CA TYR A 26 17.87 -0.33 -7.39
C TYR A 26 17.15 0.77 -8.17
N LYS A 27 17.92 1.61 -8.85
CA LYS A 27 17.40 2.70 -9.69
C LYS A 27 17.92 2.53 -11.11
N ARG A 28 17.04 2.74 -12.09
CA ARG A 28 17.40 2.76 -13.51
C ARG A 28 18.05 4.11 -13.81
N TYR A 29 19.20 4.07 -14.46
CA TYR A 29 19.90 5.27 -14.92
C TYR A 29 20.33 5.08 -16.37
N ALA A 30 20.33 6.19 -17.12
CA ALA A 30 20.91 6.26 -18.46
C ALA A 30 22.31 6.89 -18.36
N GLN A 31 23.29 6.17 -17.84
CA GLN A 31 24.68 6.63 -17.82
C GLN A 31 25.65 5.47 -18.13
N GLY A 32 26.19 5.48 -19.35
CA GLY A 32 27.04 4.39 -19.89
C GLY A 32 26.28 3.10 -20.22
N ASN A 33 27.00 1.98 -20.40
CA ASN A 33 26.43 0.64 -20.68
C ASN A 33 25.67 0.01 -19.48
N ARG A 34 25.46 0.75 -18.38
CA ARG A 34 24.83 0.26 -17.17
C ARG A 34 23.43 0.83 -17.04
N LEU A 35 22.43 -0.03 -17.18
CA LEU A 35 21.02 0.38 -17.09
C LEU A 35 20.53 0.50 -15.63
N VAL A 36 21.21 -0.14 -14.67
CA VAL A 36 20.74 -0.21 -13.28
C VAL A 36 21.90 -0.06 -12.30
N ARG A 37 21.70 0.77 -11.26
CA ARG A 37 22.64 0.95 -10.15
C ARG A 37 21.97 0.58 -8.83
N ARG A 38 22.70 -0.14 -7.97
CA ARG A 38 22.33 -0.30 -6.56
C ARG A 38 22.68 0.98 -5.81
N PHE A 39 21.73 1.55 -5.10
CA PHE A 39 21.89 2.82 -4.40
C PHE A 39 21.90 2.59 -2.88
N GLY A 40 22.77 3.33 -2.18
CA GLY A 40 22.92 3.22 -0.73
C GLY A 40 23.58 1.94 -0.23
N ASN A 41 23.59 1.82 1.11
CA ASN A 41 23.99 0.61 1.82
C ASN A 41 22.77 -0.31 2.02
N SER A 42 23.03 -1.53 2.48
CA SER A 42 22.00 -2.55 2.68
C SER A 42 21.24 -2.40 4.01
N ALA A 43 21.33 -1.23 4.65
CA ALA A 43 20.77 -1.00 5.96
C ALA A 43 19.24 -0.99 5.92
N TRP A 44 18.63 -1.45 7.01
CA TRP A 44 17.21 -1.23 7.29
C TRP A 44 16.97 0.25 7.54
N ARG A 45 16.29 0.92 6.62
CA ARG A 45 16.09 2.37 6.64
C ARG A 45 14.93 2.76 5.75
N ASP A 46 14.47 3.99 5.89
CA ASP A 46 13.48 4.58 5.00
C ASP A 46 13.94 4.56 3.54
N LEU A 47 13.03 4.16 2.65
CA LEU A 47 13.26 4.11 1.21
C LEU A 47 12.42 5.19 0.52
N ASP A 48 13.12 6.14 -0.11
CA ASP A 48 12.54 7.27 -0.81
C ASP A 48 12.20 6.91 -2.26
N GLY A 49 10.93 7.10 -2.65
CA GLY A 49 10.40 6.83 -3.98
C GLY A 49 10.99 7.69 -5.11
N GLY A 50 11.69 8.75 -4.73
CA GLY A 50 12.39 9.68 -5.60
C GLY A 50 11.47 10.29 -6.63
N THR A 51 11.97 10.41 -7.85
CA THR A 51 11.19 10.93 -8.98
C THR A 51 10.24 9.89 -9.57
N VAL A 52 10.40 8.60 -9.26
CA VAL A 52 9.55 7.52 -9.79
C VAL A 52 8.23 7.46 -9.02
N LEU A 53 8.27 7.68 -7.70
CA LEU A 53 7.11 7.79 -6.82
C LEU A 53 7.23 9.07 -5.96
N PRO A 54 6.92 10.26 -6.52
CA PRO A 54 7.12 11.52 -5.83
C PRO A 54 6.28 11.64 -4.55
N GLY A 55 6.92 12.04 -3.45
CA GLY A 55 6.27 12.21 -2.15
C GLY A 55 5.97 10.91 -1.41
N PHE A 56 6.35 9.76 -1.98
CA PHE A 56 6.20 8.48 -1.33
C PHE A 56 7.49 8.05 -0.65
N THR A 57 7.38 7.70 0.63
CA THR A 57 8.45 7.09 1.44
C THR A 57 7.92 5.81 2.03
N LEU A 58 8.64 4.71 1.83
CA LEU A 58 8.41 3.50 2.61
C LEU A 58 9.18 3.65 3.92
N ASN A 59 8.45 3.93 5.00
CA ASN A 59 9.03 4.07 6.34
C ASN A 59 9.38 2.69 6.90
N CYS A 60 10.58 2.56 7.49
CA CYS A 60 11.04 1.26 7.99
C CYS A 60 10.38 0.82 9.30
N GLU A 61 9.91 1.76 10.13
CA GLU A 61 9.22 1.46 11.39
C GLU A 61 7.80 0.95 11.10
N ASP A 62 7.04 1.64 10.25
CA ASP A 62 5.72 1.18 9.78
C ASP A 62 5.81 -0.21 9.12
N LEU A 63 6.86 -0.44 8.35
CA LEU A 63 7.10 -1.74 7.73
C LEU A 63 7.42 -2.82 8.77
N ASP A 64 8.20 -2.50 9.80
CA ASP A 64 8.47 -3.41 10.90
C ASP A 64 7.21 -3.76 11.67
N ASP A 65 6.35 -2.79 11.96
CA ASP A 65 5.08 -3.02 12.65
C ASP A 65 4.19 -3.99 11.86
N VAL A 66 4.06 -3.80 10.55
CA VAL A 66 3.28 -4.69 9.68
C VAL A 66 3.90 -6.09 9.57
N LEU A 67 5.23 -6.20 9.57
CA LEU A 67 5.92 -7.49 9.43
C LEU A 67 6.00 -8.27 10.76
N ASN A 68 6.04 -7.57 11.89
CA ASN A 68 6.08 -8.15 13.23
C ASN A 68 4.68 -8.39 13.81
N GLN A 69 3.62 -7.88 13.17
CA GLN A 69 2.26 -8.30 13.47
C GLN A 69 2.15 -9.82 13.23
N GLU A 70 2.15 -10.58 14.32
CA GLU A 70 1.81 -12.00 14.29
C GLU A 70 0.48 -12.13 13.53
N SER A 71 0.44 -12.96 12.49
CA SER A 71 -0.74 -13.17 11.64
C SER A 71 -2.01 -13.67 12.37
N GLY A 72 -1.98 -13.73 13.71
CA GLY A 72 -3.10 -14.05 14.58
C GLY A 72 -3.33 -13.07 15.75
N SER A 73 -2.47 -12.07 15.98
CA SER A 73 -2.68 -11.05 17.02
C SER A 73 -3.21 -9.76 16.39
N SER A 74 -4.32 -9.88 15.69
CA SER A 74 -5.22 -8.74 15.55
C SER A 74 -5.94 -8.61 16.87
N SER A 75 -5.32 -7.97 17.86
CA SER A 75 -6.08 -7.35 18.96
C SER A 75 -6.80 -6.12 18.41
N GLU A 76 -7.60 -6.30 17.36
CA GLU A 76 -8.77 -5.46 17.19
C GLU A 76 -9.55 -5.69 18.48
N GLU A 77 -9.51 -4.73 19.39
CA GLU A 77 -10.44 -4.70 20.51
C GLU A 77 -11.81 -4.99 19.92
N GLU A 78 -12.54 -5.96 20.50
CA GLU A 78 -13.89 -6.27 20.05
C GLU A 78 -14.75 -5.02 20.23
N VAL A 79 -14.86 -4.24 19.15
CA VAL A 79 -15.62 -3.00 19.10
C VAL A 79 -17.01 -3.31 18.59
N ASP A 80 -18.05 -2.81 19.23
CA ASP A 80 -19.42 -2.94 18.71
C ASP A 80 -19.75 -1.73 17.84
N LEU A 81 -19.43 -1.82 16.55
CA LEU A 81 -19.64 -0.76 15.58
C LEU A 81 -20.93 -1.01 14.80
N THR A 82 -21.86 -0.06 14.84
CA THR A 82 -23.07 -0.09 14.02
C THR A 82 -22.91 0.89 12.85
N CYS A 83 -23.31 0.48 11.64
CA CYS A 83 -23.28 1.37 10.49
C CYS A 83 -24.23 2.57 10.68
N PRO A 84 -23.78 3.82 10.49
CA PRO A 84 -24.64 5.00 10.64
C PRO A 84 -25.50 5.29 9.40
N GLU A 85 -25.30 4.58 8.28
CA GLU A 85 -26.03 4.81 7.03
C GLU A 85 -27.50 4.42 7.16
N HIS A 86 -28.40 5.31 6.75
CA HIS A 86 -29.83 5.12 6.92
C HIS A 86 -30.33 3.90 6.13
N GLY A 87 -30.88 2.91 6.84
CA GLY A 87 -31.37 1.66 6.26
C GLY A 87 -30.34 0.52 6.22
N CYS A 88 -29.10 0.77 6.68
CA CYS A 88 -28.12 -0.28 6.92
C CYS A 88 -28.17 -0.72 8.39
N THR A 89 -28.38 -2.01 8.63
CA THR A 89 -28.47 -2.59 9.99
C THR A 89 -27.24 -3.44 10.35
N GLU A 90 -26.17 -3.34 9.54
CA GLU A 90 -24.97 -4.13 9.72
C GLU A 90 -24.20 -3.71 10.98
N ARG A 91 -23.68 -4.72 11.68
CA ARG A 91 -22.88 -4.57 12.90
C ARG A 91 -21.55 -5.29 12.71
N PHE A 92 -20.49 -4.67 13.22
CA PHE A 92 -19.13 -5.12 13.04
C PHE A 92 -18.46 -5.22 14.39
N ASN A 93 -17.78 -6.34 14.63
CA ASN A 93 -16.95 -6.58 15.81
C ASN A 93 -15.46 -6.26 15.55
N ARG A 94 -15.15 -5.67 14.39
CA ARG A 94 -13.79 -5.41 13.89
C ARG A 94 -13.75 -4.09 13.13
N CYS A 95 -12.77 -3.25 13.47
CA CYS A 95 -12.56 -1.95 12.82
C CYS A 95 -12.29 -2.10 11.31
N GLY A 96 -11.46 -3.06 10.89
CA GLY A 96 -11.16 -3.25 9.48
C GLY A 96 -12.40 -3.59 8.65
N ALA A 97 -13.28 -4.44 9.18
CA ALA A 97 -14.54 -4.80 8.53
C ALA A 97 -15.50 -3.61 8.42
N PHE A 98 -15.59 -2.78 9.47
CA PHE A 98 -16.38 -1.56 9.46
C PHE A 98 -15.88 -0.55 8.42
N VAL A 99 -14.56 -0.33 8.34
CA VAL A 99 -13.96 0.62 7.37
C VAL A 99 -14.24 0.18 5.94
N ALA A 100 -14.01 -1.09 5.61
CA ALA A 100 -14.29 -1.63 4.28
C ALA A 100 -15.78 -1.49 3.91
N HIS A 101 -16.69 -1.73 4.86
CA HIS A 101 -18.11 -1.54 4.66
C HIS A 101 -18.50 -0.07 4.41
N ALA A 102 -17.93 0.87 5.16
CA ALA A 102 -18.15 2.30 4.95
C ALA A 102 -17.67 2.77 3.56
N GLU A 103 -16.53 2.24 3.08
CA GLU A 103 -16.05 2.51 1.72
C GLU A 103 -16.99 1.96 0.65
N TRP A 104 -17.58 0.80 0.88
CA TRP A 104 -18.59 0.23 -0.02
C TRP A 104 -19.82 1.14 -0.17
N HIS A 105 -20.36 1.69 0.92
CA HIS A 105 -21.47 2.66 0.86
C HIS A 105 -21.11 3.91 0.05
N ARG A 106 -19.90 4.45 0.23
CA ARG A 106 -19.41 5.59 -0.57
C ARG A 106 -19.36 5.25 -2.05
N ALA A 107 -18.85 4.08 -2.39
CA ALA A 107 -18.75 3.61 -3.77
C ALA A 107 -20.13 3.37 -4.41
N GLU A 108 -21.07 2.79 -3.66
CA GLU A 108 -22.44 2.56 -4.12
C GLU A 108 -23.18 3.88 -4.35
N SER A 109 -23.09 4.82 -3.41
CA SER A 109 -23.65 6.17 -3.54
C SER A 109 -23.10 6.89 -4.77
N ALA A 110 -21.79 6.80 -5.03
CA ALA A 110 -21.17 7.36 -6.24
C ALA A 110 -21.65 6.68 -7.53
N ARG A 111 -21.95 5.37 -7.50
CA ARG A 111 -22.56 4.65 -8.64
C ARG A 111 -24.01 5.10 -8.86
N ALA A 112 -24.80 5.23 -7.80
CA ALA A 112 -26.18 5.70 -7.86
C ALA A 112 -26.29 7.11 -8.46
N ARG A 113 -25.45 8.05 -7.99
CA ARG A 113 -25.38 9.43 -8.54
C ARG A 113 -25.04 9.42 -10.04
N ARG A 114 -24.07 8.60 -10.46
CA ARG A 114 -23.71 8.47 -11.88
C ARG A 114 -24.86 7.91 -12.73
N ARG A 115 -25.61 6.94 -12.21
CA ARG A 115 -26.80 6.38 -12.89
C ARG A 115 -27.90 7.45 -13.02
N ALA A 116 -28.19 8.19 -11.96
CA ALA A 116 -29.18 9.27 -11.98
C ALA A 116 -28.81 10.37 -13.00
N ASN A 117 -27.55 10.81 -13.02
CA ASN A 117 -27.07 11.81 -13.98
C ASN A 117 -27.14 11.33 -15.44
N ARG A 118 -27.04 10.02 -15.69
CA ARG A 118 -27.21 9.45 -17.03
C ARG A 118 -28.69 9.33 -17.43
N ALA A 119 -29.58 9.07 -16.47
CA ALA A 119 -31.02 8.99 -16.72
C ALA A 119 -31.68 10.36 -16.95
N ASN A 120 -31.09 11.43 -16.40
CA ASN A 120 -31.53 12.81 -16.59
C ASN A 120 -30.89 13.51 -17.82
N ARG A 121 -30.21 12.76 -18.70
CA ARG A 121 -29.69 13.24 -19.98
C ARG A 121 -30.51 12.67 -21.12
#